data_AF-A0A6B3ELX7-F1
#
_entry.id   AF-A0A6B3ELX7-F1
#
_cell.length_a   1.000
_cell.length_b   1.000
_cell.length_c   1.000
_cell.angle_alpha   90.00
_cell.angle_beta   90.00
_cell.angle_gamma   90.00
#
_symmetry.space_group_name_H-M   'P 1'
#
loop_
_entity.id
_entity.type
_entity.pdbx_description
1 polymer ?
#
loop_
_entity_poly.entity_id
_entity_poly.type
_entity_poly.pdbx_seq_one_letter_code
_entity_poly.pdbx_strand_id
1 'polypeptide(L)' 'QEIVSTLQLMVAAGHETTISLIVNAVRNLAAHPEQRALVLSGEADWSAVVEETLRWSTPTSHVLIRFATEDVPVGDKVLP' A
#
# COMPACT_ATOMS: atom_id res chain seq x y z
N GLN A 1 15.61 -20.29 -15.67
CA GLN A 1 14.75 -20.52 -14.49
C GLN A 1 14.66 -19.23 -13.68
N GLU A 2 15.80 -18.65 -13.27
CA GLU A 2 15.84 -17.35 -12.56
C GLU A 2 15.10 -16.21 -13.26
N ILE A 3 15.39 -15.93 -14.55
CA ILE A 3 14.76 -14.81 -15.29
C ILE A 3 13.22 -14.94 -15.33
N VAL A 4 12.72 -16.15 -15.56
CA VAL A 4 11.26 -16.40 -15.60
C VAL A 4 10.65 -16.16 -14.21
N SER A 5 11.31 -16.63 -13.16
CA SER A 5 10.85 -16.43 -11.77
C SER A 5 10.85 -14.96 -11.38
N THR A 6 11.88 -14.19 -11.77
CA THR A 6 11.94 -12.75 -11.55
C THR A 6 10.84 -12.01 -12.31
N LEU A 7 10.56 -12.40 -13.56
CA LEU A 7 9.47 -11.82 -14.34
C LEU A 7 8.11 -12.09 -13.71
N GLN A 8 7.87 -13.31 -13.23
CA GLN A 8 6.65 -13.67 -12.51
C GLN A 8 6.50 -12.84 -11.22
N LEU A 9 7.58 -12.67 -10.46
CA LEU A 9 7.58 -11.84 -9.26
C LEU A 9 7.26 -10.37 -9.58
N MET A 10 7.90 -9.80 -10.60
CA MET A 10 7.66 -8.40 -11.00
C MET A 10 6.20 -8.17 -11.40
N VAL A 11 5.62 -9.08 -12.19
CA VAL A 11 4.22 -9.00 -12.61
C VAL A 11 3.29 -9.12 -11.41
N ALA A 12 3.46 -10.15 -10.58
CA ALA A 12 2.60 -10.37 -9.42
C ALA A 12 2.68 -9.20 -8.41
N ALA A 13 3.89 -8.78 -8.04
CA ALA A 13 4.11 -7.75 -7.04
C ALA A 13 3.65 -6.37 -7.51
N GLY A 14 3.85 -6.02 -8.79
CA GLY A 14 3.51 -4.70 -9.32
C GLY A 14 2.05 -4.55 -9.75
N HIS A 15 1.45 -5.61 -10.30
CA HIS A 15 0.10 -5.53 -10.88
C HIS A 15 -0.98 -5.38 -9.80
N GLU A 16 -1.03 -6.28 -8.82
CA GLU A 16 -2.11 -6.31 -7.83
C GLU A 16 -2.04 -5.10 -6.89
N THR A 17 -0.84 -4.73 -6.44
CA THR A 17 -0.64 -3.60 -5.52
C THR A 17 -0.99 -2.25 -6.16
N THR A 18 -0.60 -2.03 -7.41
CA THR A 18 -0.88 -0.79 -8.14
C THR A 18 -2.37 -0.65 -8.45
N ILE A 19 -3.02 -1.73 -8.92
CA ILE A 19 -4.46 -1.72 -9.19
C ILE A 19 -5.24 -1.45 -7.90
N SER A 20 -4.90 -2.16 -6.81
CA SER A 20 -5.54 -1.98 -5.51
C SER A 20 -5.39 -0.55 -5.00
N LEU A 21 -4.22 0.08 -5.17
CA LEU A 21 -4.02 1.49 -4.81
C LEU A 21 -4.96 2.43 -5.58
N ILE A 22 -5.04 2.27 -6.89
CA ILE A 22 -5.89 3.12 -7.75
C ILE A 22 -7.36 2.94 -7.37
N VAL A 23 -7.81 1.70 -7.19
CA VAL A 23 -9.19 1.40 -6.80
C VAL A 23 -9.51 2.00 -5.43
N ASN A 24 -8.60 1.87 -4.45
CA ASN A 24 -8.77 2.46 -3.13
C ASN A 24 -8.82 3.99 -3.19
N ALA A 25 -7.98 4.64 -4.00
CA ALA A 25 -7.99 6.09 -4.18
C ALA A 25 -9.33 6.56 -4.76
N VAL A 26 -9.82 5.90 -5.82
CA VAL A 26 -11.13 6.21 -6.43
C VAL A 26 -12.26 6.01 -5.44
N ARG A 27 -12.26 4.88 -4.72
CA ARG A 27 -13.26 4.59 -3.67
C ARG A 27 -13.25 5.65 -2.58
N ASN A 28 -12.06 6.03 -2.09
CA ASN A 28 -11.91 7.00 -1.01
C ASN A 28 -12.39 8.39 -1.45
N LEU A 29 -12.02 8.87 -2.64
CA LEU A 29 -12.49 10.16 -3.16
C LEU A 29 -13.98 10.15 -3.53
N ALA A 30 -14.53 9.00 -3.93
CA ALA A 30 -15.97 8.88 -4.14
C ALA A 30 -16.75 8.95 -2.82
N ALA A 31 -16.20 8.40 -1.74
CA ALA A 31 -16.79 8.40 -0.41
C ALA A 31 -16.62 9.73 0.35
N HIS A 32 -15.64 10.57 -0.02
CA HIS A 32 -15.31 11.85 0.63
C HIS A 32 -15.33 13.00 -0.40
N PRO A 33 -16.53 13.49 -0.79
CA PRO A 33 -16.67 14.49 -1.86
C PRO A 33 -15.91 15.80 -1.61
N GLU A 34 -15.73 16.18 -0.35
CA GLU A 34 -14.96 17.35 0.06
C GLU A 34 -13.47 17.20 -0.27
N GLN A 35 -12.88 16.03 -0.01
CA GLN A 35 -11.49 15.73 -0.38
C GLN A 35 -11.32 15.68 -1.90
N ARG A 36 -12.31 15.11 -2.59
CA ARG A 36 -12.34 15.11 -4.07
C ARG A 36 -12.39 16.54 -4.62
N ALA A 37 -13.16 17.44 -4.00
CA ALA A 37 -13.24 18.82 -4.44
C ALA A 37 -11.88 19.54 -4.31
N LEU A 38 -11.13 19.32 -3.22
CA LEU A 38 -9.80 19.91 -3.02
C LEU A 38 -8.81 19.51 -4.12
N VAL A 39 -8.83 18.24 -4.53
CA VAL A 39 -7.91 17.74 -5.57
C VAL A 39 -8.33 18.24 -6.95
N LEU A 40 -9.64 18.27 -7.24
CA LEU A 40 -10.15 18.76 -8.52
C LEU A 40 -10.03 20.29 -8.68
N SER A 41 -10.04 21.04 -7.58
CA SER A 41 -9.77 22.48 -7.59
C SER A 41 -8.29 22.82 -7.74
N GLY A 42 -7.40 21.84 -7.52
CA GLY A 42 -5.95 22.02 -7.48
C GLY A 42 -5.42 22.57 -6.15
N GLU A 43 -6.28 22.68 -5.12
CA GLU A 43 -5.86 23.05 -3.76
C GLU A 43 -5.04 21.94 -3.09
N ALA A 44 -5.32 20.68 -3.45
CA ALA A 44 -4.50 19.53 -3.11
C ALA A 44 -3.94 18.86 -4.38
N ASP A 45 -2.69 18.43 -4.32
CA ASP A 45 -2.05 17.72 -5.43
C ASP A 45 -2.41 16.22 -5.43
N TRP A 46 -2.38 15.59 -6.60
CA TRP A 46 -2.60 14.15 -6.74
C TRP A 46 -1.55 13.32 -6.01
N SER A 47 -0.33 13.84 -5.80
CA SER A 47 0.66 13.21 -4.93
C SER A 47 0.14 13.03 -3.50
N ALA A 48 -0.60 14.00 -2.96
CA ALA A 48 -1.21 13.90 -1.64
C ALA A 48 -2.29 12.82 -1.59
N VAL A 49 -3.06 12.62 -2.67
CA VAL A 49 -4.04 11.52 -2.77
C VAL A 49 -3.34 10.17 -2.71
N VAL A 50 -2.21 10.02 -3.39
CA VAL A 50 -1.43 8.77 -3.39
C VAL A 50 -0.93 8.46 -2.00
N GLU A 51 -0.24 9.41 -1.35
CA GLU A 51 0.29 9.24 0.00
C GLU A 51 -0.81 8.97 1.03
N GLU A 52 -1.93 9.69 0.94
CA GLU A 52 -3.04 9.52 1.86
C GLU A 52 -3.76 8.19 1.63
N THR A 53 -3.86 7.72 0.40
CA THR A 53 -4.41 6.39 0.11
C THR A 53 -3.47 5.30 0.65
N LEU A 54 -2.15 5.46 0.51
CA LEU A 54 -1.17 4.56 1.10
C LEU A 54 -1.27 4.51 2.62
N ARG A 55 -1.58 5.62 3.28
CA ARG A 55 -1.77 5.71 4.74
C ARG A 55 -3.11 5.14 5.20
N TRP A 56 -4.20 5.47 4.52
CA TRP A 56 -5.57 5.17 4.96
C TRP A 56 -6.09 3.81 4.48
N SER A 57 -5.69 3.38 3.28
CA SER A 57 -6.19 2.16 2.63
C SER A 57 -5.06 1.50 1.83
N THR A 58 -4.00 1.12 2.54
CA THR A 58 -2.81 0.49 1.97
C THR A 58 -3.20 -0.74 1.13
N PRO A 59 -2.65 -0.90 -0.09
CA PRO A 59 -2.91 -2.06 -0.96
C PRO A 59 -2.51 -3.41 -0.34
N THR A 60 -1.56 -3.39 0.59
CA THR A 60 -0.90 -4.58 1.11
C THR A 60 -0.56 -4.41 2.59
N SER A 61 -1.38 -5.01 3.46
CA SER A 61 -1.21 -4.92 4.92
C SER A 61 -0.36 -6.04 5.52
N HIS A 62 -0.10 -7.13 4.78
CA HIS A 62 0.46 -8.37 5.34
C HIS A 62 1.53 -9.07 4.47
N VAL A 63 2.32 -8.33 3.69
CA VAL A 63 3.27 -8.95 2.73
C VAL A 63 4.54 -9.46 3.40
N LEU A 64 4.92 -8.89 4.54
CA LEU A 64 6.20 -9.17 5.18
C LEU A 64 6.01 -10.05 6.40
N ILE A 65 5.69 -11.33 6.17
CA ILE A 65 5.84 -12.33 7.20
C ILE A 65 7.34 -12.41 7.53
N ARG A 66 7.66 -12.29 8.81
CA ARG A 66 9.01 -12.43 9.35
C ARG A 66 8.95 -13.50 10.42
N PHE A 67 10.01 -14.30 10.47
CA PHE A 67 10.25 -15.27 11.52
C PHE A 67 11.50 -14.83 12.26
N ALA A 68 11.44 -14.76 13.59
CA ALA A 68 12.61 -14.46 14.39
C ALA A 68 13.60 -15.63 14.26
N THR A 69 14.89 -15.32 14.13
CA THR A 69 15.96 -16.33 14.08
C THR A 69 16.57 -16.58 15.45
N GLU A 70 16.22 -15.75 16.42
CA GLU A 70 16.60 -15.77 17.83
C GLU A 70 15.56 -14.98 18.63
N ASP A 71 15.62 -15.06 19.96
CA ASP A 71 14.73 -14.30 20.84
C ASP A 71 14.88 -12.78 20.61
N VAL A 72 13.83 -12.12 20.10
CA VAL A 72 13.85 -10.67 19.84
C VAL A 72 12.92 -9.93 20.82
N PRO A 73 13.43 -8.99 21.64
CA PRO A 73 12.58 -8.12 22.45
C PRO A 73 11.83 -7.10 21.57
N VAL A 74 10.50 -7.07 21.69
CA VAL A 74 9.60 -6.15 20.99
C VAL A 74 8.60 -5.57 22.00
N GLY A 75 8.78 -4.30 22.35
CA GLY A 75 8.05 -3.68 23.47
C GLY A 75 8.31 -4.45 24.76
N ASP A 76 7.24 -4.85 25.46
CA ASP A 76 7.33 -5.60 26.72
C ASP A 76 7.33 -7.13 26.53
N LYS A 77 7.48 -7.63 25.29
CA LYS A 77 7.44 -9.06 24.96
C LYS A 77 8.73 -9.51 24.29
N VAL A 78 9.03 -10.80 24.41
CA VAL A 78 10.08 -11.48 23.64
C VAL A 78 9.40 -12.38 22.62
N LEU A 79 9.73 -12.20 21.34
CA LEU A 79 9.32 -13.08 20.24
C LEU A 79 10.35 -14.21 20.13
N PRO A 80 9.95 -15.50 20.28
CA PRO A 80 10.84 -16.64 20.11
C PRO A 80 11.15 -16.94 18.63
#